data_AF-B5H414-F1
#
_entry.id   AF-B5H414-F1
#
_cell.length_a   1.000
_cell.length_b   1.000
_cell.length_c   1.000
_cell.angle_alpha   90.00
_cell.angle_beta   90.00
_cell.angle_gamma   90.00
#
_symmetry.space_group_name_H-M   'P 1'
#
loop_
_entity.id
_entity.type
_entity.pdbx_description
1 polymer ?
#
loop_
_entity_poly.entity_id
_entity_poly.type
_entity_poly.pdbx_seq_one_letter_code
_entity_poly.pdbx_strand_id
1 'polypeptide(L)'
;MPHDSTPGPDEERRERGRGGAAGPDTPKTGRTDTKRKAAGRGPRSRPGRRKNDGRPGSRISFRAALRRETAGTVGVLADSVDFRAMRRYPSFTFDDHPDYLRETEALLRTLASRQLHTTVALFDPEDFAAYCSEHGLDPDSALSRARYTAEIPTRGAAVPYGGQPLDALLPQLIDTAVRRATWEYASLLLADIGQCADCGQDIGEAAFDRASHLLLGLLAEAGPGGHHLVCSVSAPEEQLIAVLHADGTEPTGRESTGPEPADVGADPGAAVLDLPETAEFVTVLAAALALGRPGGLVLRTSVPGRPDRLHGWRIHPRGLHPLTEAEVFSAYCTDAATGEPISPEPGVEYRAGFTIPDDYPDAHH
;
A
#
# COMPACT_ATOMS: atom_id res chain seq x y z
N MET A 1 35.22 35.10 -17.14
CA MET A 1 35.95 34.85 -18.41
C MET A 1 35.11 33.87 -19.22
N PRO A 2 34.56 34.27 -20.37
CA PRO A 2 33.52 33.57 -21.14
C PRO A 2 34.08 32.74 -22.32
N HIS A 3 33.18 32.21 -23.17
CA HIS A 3 33.31 31.48 -24.46
C HIS A 3 33.00 29.97 -24.34
N ASP A 4 32.24 29.30 -25.22
CA ASP A 4 31.51 29.69 -26.43
C ASP A 4 30.56 28.53 -26.86
N SER A 5 29.45 28.91 -27.50
CA SER A 5 28.66 28.34 -28.60
C SER A 5 28.73 26.85 -29.04
N THR A 6 27.51 26.33 -29.26
CA THR A 6 26.99 25.22 -30.12
C THR A 6 27.46 25.30 -31.60
N PRO A 7 27.33 24.25 -32.47
CA PRO A 7 26.03 23.73 -32.99
C PRO A 7 25.96 22.23 -33.41
N GLY A 8 24.74 21.74 -33.72
CA GLY A 8 24.44 20.45 -34.36
C GLY A 8 24.59 20.46 -35.90
N PRO A 9 24.28 19.34 -36.59
CA PRO A 9 23.27 19.33 -37.69
C PRO A 9 22.48 17.99 -37.79
N ASP A 10 21.16 17.99 -38.03
CA ASP A 10 20.36 17.88 -39.30
C ASP A 10 19.93 16.48 -39.78
N GLU A 11 18.63 16.41 -40.13
CA GLU A 11 17.91 15.69 -41.21
C GLU A 11 18.11 14.15 -41.39
N GLU A 12 17.12 13.30 -41.75
CA GLU A 12 16.17 13.41 -42.87
C GLU A 12 15.11 12.26 -42.89
N ARG A 13 13.88 12.58 -43.37
CA ARG A 13 12.98 11.82 -44.30
C ARG A 13 12.25 10.47 -44.00
N ARG A 14 10.90 10.59 -44.01
CA ARG A 14 9.83 10.10 -44.95
C ARG A 14 9.78 8.63 -45.47
N GLU A 15 8.58 8.02 -45.38
CA GLU A 15 7.68 7.44 -46.45
C GLU A 15 6.44 6.73 -45.83
N ARG A 16 5.15 7.10 -46.07
CA ARG A 16 4.16 6.72 -47.14
C ARG A 16 4.13 5.21 -47.50
N GLY A 17 3.04 4.44 -47.59
CA GLY A 17 1.58 4.61 -47.40
C GLY A 17 0.77 3.40 -47.98
N ARG A 18 -0.58 3.38 -47.78
CA ARG A 18 -1.68 2.68 -48.55
C ARG A 18 -1.67 1.12 -48.62
N GLY A 19 -2.77 0.35 -48.65
CA GLY A 19 -4.23 0.55 -48.61
C GLY A 19 -5.00 -0.70 -49.12
N GLY A 20 -6.22 -0.96 -48.59
CA GLY A 20 -7.39 -1.69 -49.18
C GLY A 20 -7.30 -3.21 -49.47
N ALA A 21 -8.37 -3.98 -49.69
CA ALA A 21 -9.82 -3.96 -49.42
C ALA A 21 -10.45 -5.27 -49.98
N ALA A 22 -11.60 -5.67 -49.41
CA ALA A 22 -12.74 -6.42 -50.00
C ALA A 22 -12.70 -7.96 -50.21
N GLY A 23 -13.78 -8.64 -49.75
CA GLY A 23 -14.19 -10.04 -50.02
C GLY A 23 -14.89 -10.18 -51.38
N PRO A 24 -16.07 -10.84 -51.54
CA PRO A 24 -16.80 -11.84 -50.73
C PRO A 24 -17.26 -13.07 -51.59
N ASP A 25 -18.04 -14.01 -51.03
CA ASP A 25 -19.38 -14.43 -51.54
C ASP A 25 -19.89 -15.80 -51.05
N THR A 26 -21.17 -15.76 -50.66
CA THR A 26 -22.18 -16.84 -50.43
C THR A 26 -22.55 -17.58 -51.74
N PRO A 27 -23.64 -18.41 -51.92
CA PRO A 27 -24.75 -18.84 -51.03
C PRO A 27 -25.29 -20.30 -51.16
N LYS A 28 -26.22 -20.65 -50.23
CA LYS A 28 -27.53 -21.38 -50.32
C LYS A 28 -27.67 -22.66 -51.18
N THR A 29 -28.54 -23.66 -50.97
CA THR A 29 -30.00 -23.76 -50.70
C THR A 29 -30.33 -25.24 -50.42
N GLY A 30 -31.29 -25.61 -49.56
CA GLY A 30 -32.67 -26.00 -49.94
C GLY A 30 -32.97 -27.46 -49.48
N ARG A 31 -33.93 -27.72 -48.56
CA ARG A 31 -35.38 -27.99 -48.74
C ARG A 31 -35.61 -29.35 -49.49
N THR A 32 -36.36 -30.34 -49.01
CA THR A 32 -37.84 -30.42 -48.76
C THR A 32 -38.25 -31.80 -48.18
N ASP A 33 -39.26 -31.82 -47.30
CA ASP A 33 -40.54 -32.60 -47.29
C ASP A 33 -40.61 -34.03 -47.91
N THR A 34 -41.40 -35.05 -47.49
CA THR A 34 -42.60 -35.19 -46.62
C THR A 34 -42.99 -36.68 -46.46
N LYS A 35 -43.75 -37.02 -45.38
CA LYS A 35 -44.88 -38.01 -45.24
C LYS A 35 -44.69 -39.46 -45.78
N ARG A 36 -45.05 -40.58 -45.12
CA ARG A 36 -46.34 -40.94 -44.50
C ARG A 36 -46.35 -42.45 -44.06
N LYS A 37 -47.17 -42.75 -43.04
CA LYS A 37 -48.01 -43.96 -42.77
C LYS A 37 -47.43 -45.32 -42.31
N ALA A 38 -47.73 -45.60 -41.02
CA ALA A 38 -48.53 -46.71 -40.46
C ALA A 38 -48.11 -48.19 -40.63
N ALA A 39 -47.85 -48.88 -39.51
CA ALA A 39 -48.61 -50.05 -39.02
C ALA A 39 -47.90 -50.67 -37.79
N GLY A 40 -48.66 -51.01 -36.74
CA GLY A 40 -48.14 -51.61 -35.52
C GLY A 40 -47.86 -53.11 -35.63
N ARG A 41 -46.92 -53.60 -34.81
CA ARG A 41 -46.82 -54.99 -34.32
C ARG A 41 -45.86 -55.05 -33.11
N GLY A 42 -46.42 -55.50 -31.98
CA GLY A 42 -45.85 -56.14 -30.77
C GLY A 42 -44.45 -55.77 -30.23
N PRO A 43 -44.28 -55.48 -28.92
CA PRO A 43 -42.96 -55.36 -28.33
C PRO A 43 -42.41 -56.75 -27.99
N ARG A 44 -41.32 -57.15 -28.65
CA ARG A 44 -40.40 -58.17 -28.13
C ARG A 44 -39.24 -57.47 -27.46
N SER A 45 -39.13 -57.71 -26.17
CA SER A 45 -38.10 -57.21 -25.25
C SER A 45 -36.68 -57.43 -25.78
N ARG A 46 -35.89 -56.35 -25.80
CA ARG A 46 -34.43 -56.39 -25.77
C ARG A 46 -33.93 -55.39 -24.72
N PRO A 47 -32.91 -55.73 -23.94
CA PRO A 47 -32.52 -54.96 -22.76
C PRO A 47 -31.92 -53.63 -23.17
N GLY A 48 -32.35 -52.57 -22.47
CA GLY A 48 -31.88 -51.22 -22.64
C GLY A 48 -30.38 -51.11 -22.42
N ARG A 49 -29.68 -50.77 -23.51
CA ARG A 49 -28.37 -50.15 -23.50
C ARG A 49 -28.47 -48.88 -22.66
N ARG A 50 -27.97 -48.90 -21.42
CA ARG A 50 -27.76 -47.69 -20.60
C ARG A 50 -26.88 -46.74 -21.41
N LYS A 51 -27.49 -45.70 -21.98
CA LYS A 51 -26.74 -44.52 -22.42
C LYS A 51 -26.24 -43.83 -21.15
N ASN A 52 -24.93 -43.85 -20.97
CA ASN A 52 -24.26 -42.91 -20.09
C ASN A 52 -24.41 -41.53 -20.75
N ASP A 53 -25.49 -40.83 -20.41
CA ASP A 53 -25.62 -39.41 -20.68
C ASP A 53 -24.67 -38.69 -19.72
N GLY A 54 -23.44 -38.48 -20.19
CA GLY A 54 -22.49 -37.58 -19.55
C GLY A 54 -23.10 -36.18 -19.50
N ARG A 55 -23.65 -35.82 -18.35
CA ARG A 55 -24.19 -34.48 -18.05
C ARG A 55 -23.14 -33.39 -18.36
N PRO A 56 -23.43 -32.42 -19.24
CA PRO A 56 -22.60 -31.23 -19.45
C PRO A 56 -22.58 -30.27 -18.24
N GLY A 57 -23.48 -30.48 -17.26
CA GLY A 57 -23.68 -29.59 -16.12
C GLY A 57 -22.57 -29.61 -15.05
N SER A 58 -21.74 -30.67 -14.97
CA SER A 58 -20.72 -30.73 -13.91
C SER A 58 -19.48 -29.87 -14.22
N ARG A 59 -19.05 -29.77 -15.48
CA ARG A 59 -17.86 -28.98 -15.84
C ARG A 59 -18.07 -27.47 -15.72
N ILE A 60 -19.30 -26.99 -15.91
CA ILE A 60 -19.64 -25.57 -15.74
C ILE A 60 -19.70 -25.22 -14.25
N SER A 61 -20.26 -26.11 -13.40
CA SER A 61 -20.27 -25.92 -11.95
C SER A 61 -18.87 -25.97 -11.33
N PHE A 62 -18.00 -26.88 -11.78
CA PHE A 62 -16.60 -26.93 -11.32
C PHE A 62 -15.80 -25.68 -11.71
N ARG A 63 -15.98 -25.17 -12.94
CA ARG A 63 -15.33 -23.91 -13.35
C ARG A 63 -15.85 -22.69 -12.60
N ALA A 64 -17.14 -22.66 -12.27
CA ALA A 64 -17.71 -21.58 -11.45
C ALA A 64 -17.20 -21.63 -10.01
N ALA A 65 -17.07 -22.83 -9.42
CA ALA A 65 -16.47 -23.02 -8.10
C ALA A 65 -14.99 -22.58 -8.08
N LEU A 66 -14.18 -23.09 -9.03
CA LEU A 66 -12.76 -22.71 -9.15
C LEU A 66 -12.56 -21.20 -9.37
N ARG A 67 -13.46 -20.55 -10.11
CA ARG A 67 -13.39 -19.09 -10.29
C ARG A 67 -13.58 -18.36 -8.97
N ARG A 68 -14.49 -18.79 -8.09
CA ARG A 68 -14.69 -18.18 -6.76
C ARG A 68 -13.50 -18.38 -5.83
N GLU A 69 -12.75 -19.45 -6.04
CA GLU A 69 -11.51 -19.73 -5.31
C GLU A 69 -10.30 -18.96 -5.88
N THR A 70 -10.47 -18.23 -6.99
CA THR A 70 -9.39 -17.45 -7.61
C THR A 70 -9.36 -16.03 -7.04
N ALA A 71 -8.19 -15.60 -6.56
CA ALA A 71 -7.91 -14.20 -6.27
C ALA A 71 -7.39 -13.49 -7.53
N GLY A 72 -7.79 -12.24 -7.74
CA GLY A 72 -7.34 -11.42 -8.87
C GLY A 72 -6.73 -10.10 -8.41
N THR A 73 -5.84 -9.55 -9.23
CA THR A 73 -5.25 -8.21 -9.02
C THR A 73 -5.68 -7.27 -10.13
N VAL A 74 -6.06 -6.06 -9.78
CA VAL A 74 -6.35 -4.97 -10.72
C VAL A 74 -5.37 -3.83 -10.46
N GLY A 75 -4.55 -3.52 -11.46
CA GLY A 75 -3.64 -2.38 -11.42
C GLY A 75 -4.37 -1.09 -11.77
N VAL A 76 -4.15 -0.03 -11.01
CA VAL A 76 -4.81 1.27 -11.17
C VAL A 76 -3.78 2.38 -11.30
N LEU A 77 -3.94 3.21 -12.33
CA LEU A 77 -3.21 4.46 -12.52
C LEU A 77 -3.92 5.55 -11.71
N ALA A 78 -3.40 5.87 -10.53
CA ALA A 78 -4.08 6.73 -9.57
C ALA A 78 -4.19 8.19 -10.04
N ASP A 79 -3.17 8.70 -10.72
CA ASP A 79 -3.12 10.08 -11.19
C ASP A 79 -3.04 10.21 -12.72
N SER A 80 -3.25 11.44 -13.17
CA SER A 80 -3.29 11.80 -14.58
C SER A 80 -1.93 11.80 -15.27
N VAL A 81 -0.83 11.94 -14.51
CA VAL A 81 0.54 11.93 -15.03
C VAL A 81 0.90 10.50 -15.42
N ASP A 82 0.68 9.55 -14.53
CA ASP A 82 0.88 8.12 -14.77
C ASP A 82 0.00 7.60 -15.90
N PHE A 83 -1.27 8.02 -15.89
CA PHE A 83 -2.18 7.71 -16.98
C PHE A 83 -1.64 8.16 -18.34
N ARG A 84 -1.14 9.40 -18.41
CA ARG A 84 -0.55 9.96 -19.64
C ARG A 84 0.75 9.25 -20.02
N ALA A 85 1.55 8.80 -19.06
CA ALA A 85 2.73 8.00 -19.35
C ALA A 85 2.35 6.68 -20.04
N MET A 86 1.25 6.03 -19.63
CA MET A 86 0.76 4.80 -20.28
C MET A 86 0.15 5.03 -21.68
N ARG A 87 -0.36 6.23 -21.97
CA ARG A 87 -0.88 6.61 -23.30
C ARG A 87 0.16 6.55 -24.42
N ARG A 88 1.45 6.48 -24.10
CA ARG A 88 2.53 6.28 -25.10
C ARG A 88 2.48 4.89 -25.76
N TYR A 89 1.77 3.94 -25.17
CA TYR A 89 1.63 2.57 -25.65
C TYR A 89 0.32 2.41 -26.44
N PRO A 90 0.34 2.22 -27.78
CA PRO A 90 -0.85 2.11 -28.62
C PRO A 90 -1.91 1.09 -28.18
N SER A 91 -1.51 0.00 -27.53
CA SER A 91 -2.41 -1.03 -26.99
C SER A 91 -3.17 -0.59 -25.73
N PHE A 92 -2.82 0.54 -25.13
CA PHE A 92 -3.54 1.16 -24.01
C PHE A 92 -4.60 2.13 -24.56
N THR A 93 -5.81 1.61 -24.76
CA THR A 93 -6.86 2.26 -25.57
C THR A 93 -7.73 3.27 -24.82
N PHE A 94 -7.41 3.63 -23.58
CA PHE A 94 -8.21 4.58 -22.77
C PHE A 94 -7.82 6.01 -23.08
N ASP A 95 -8.76 6.92 -23.33
CA ASP A 95 -8.49 8.29 -23.77
C ASP A 95 -8.42 9.33 -22.66
N ASP A 96 -9.23 9.16 -21.62
CA ASP A 96 -9.41 10.11 -20.53
C ASP A 96 -9.27 9.43 -19.17
N HIS A 97 -8.62 10.10 -18.22
CA HIS A 97 -8.30 9.52 -16.92
C HIS A 97 -9.54 9.35 -16.02
N PRO A 98 -10.41 10.37 -15.85
CA PRO A 98 -11.71 10.19 -15.19
C PRO A 98 -12.52 9.02 -15.77
N ASP A 99 -12.62 8.92 -17.09
CA ASP A 99 -13.35 7.82 -17.73
C ASP A 99 -12.72 6.45 -17.45
N TYR A 100 -11.38 6.36 -17.51
CA TYR A 100 -10.64 5.16 -17.13
C TYR A 100 -10.92 4.73 -15.67
N LEU A 101 -10.94 5.68 -14.73
CA LEU A 101 -11.24 5.39 -13.32
C LEU A 101 -12.68 4.87 -13.15
N ARG A 102 -13.66 5.46 -13.84
CA ARG A 102 -15.05 4.98 -13.82
C ARG A 102 -15.17 3.56 -14.36
N GLU A 103 -14.52 3.24 -15.47
CA GLU A 103 -14.54 1.89 -16.06
C GLU A 103 -13.83 0.86 -15.17
N THR A 104 -12.73 1.28 -14.53
CA THR A 104 -12.00 0.46 -13.54
C THR A 104 -12.89 0.16 -12.34
N GLU A 105 -13.60 1.15 -11.82
CA GLU A 105 -14.54 0.95 -10.72
C GLU A 105 -15.69 0.01 -11.12
N ALA A 106 -16.25 0.16 -12.33
CA ALA A 106 -17.28 -0.74 -12.84
C ALA A 106 -16.78 -2.20 -12.96
N LEU A 107 -15.52 -2.39 -13.36
CA LEU A 107 -14.86 -3.70 -13.36
C LEU A 107 -14.75 -4.25 -11.94
N LEU A 108 -14.24 -3.48 -10.99
CA LEU A 108 -14.09 -3.89 -9.58
C LEU A 108 -15.44 -4.30 -8.96
N ARG A 109 -16.49 -3.50 -9.17
CA ARG A 109 -17.87 -3.83 -8.74
C ARG A 109 -18.35 -5.14 -9.36
N THR A 110 -18.05 -5.37 -10.64
CA THR A 110 -18.40 -6.62 -11.32
C THR A 110 -17.66 -7.82 -10.71
N LEU A 111 -16.37 -7.69 -10.41
CA LEU A 111 -15.59 -8.75 -9.76
C LEU A 111 -16.11 -9.06 -8.36
N ALA A 112 -16.38 -8.03 -7.55
CA ALA A 112 -16.96 -8.19 -6.21
C ALA A 112 -18.34 -8.86 -6.24
N SER A 113 -19.22 -8.50 -7.18
CA SER A 113 -20.54 -9.13 -7.35
C SER A 113 -20.47 -10.64 -7.63
N ARG A 114 -19.33 -11.12 -8.14
CA ARG A 114 -19.06 -12.53 -8.44
C ARG A 114 -18.38 -13.27 -7.29
N GLN A 115 -18.22 -12.63 -6.13
CA GLN A 115 -17.53 -13.15 -4.95
C GLN A 115 -16.06 -13.49 -5.23
N LEU A 116 -15.39 -12.67 -6.06
CA LEU A 116 -13.96 -12.82 -6.34
C LEU A 116 -13.16 -11.95 -5.36
N HIS A 117 -12.21 -12.57 -4.65
CA HIS A 117 -11.24 -11.83 -3.86
C HIS A 117 -10.38 -10.99 -4.80
N THR A 118 -10.50 -9.67 -4.70
CA THR A 118 -9.83 -8.74 -5.60
C THR A 118 -8.88 -7.88 -4.78
N THR A 119 -7.63 -7.79 -5.23
CA THR A 119 -6.63 -6.86 -4.73
C THR A 119 -6.49 -5.73 -5.73
N VAL A 120 -6.42 -4.50 -5.24
CA VAL A 120 -6.15 -3.32 -6.07
C VAL A 120 -4.73 -2.89 -5.82
N ALA A 121 -3.96 -2.69 -6.89
CA ALA A 121 -2.55 -2.37 -6.82
C ALA A 121 -2.26 -1.05 -7.55
N LEU A 122 -1.32 -0.27 -7.04
CA LEU A 122 -0.89 0.98 -7.69
C LEU A 122 -0.02 0.60 -8.89
N PHE A 123 -0.43 1.01 -10.08
CA PHE A 123 0.33 0.73 -11.29
C PHE A 123 1.27 1.92 -11.57
N ASP A 124 2.56 1.69 -11.41
CA ASP A 124 3.59 2.68 -11.75
C ASP A 124 4.12 2.43 -13.19
N PRO A 125 3.99 3.41 -14.11
CA PRO A 125 4.46 3.28 -15.49
C PRO A 125 5.98 3.24 -15.68
N GLU A 126 6.75 3.80 -14.75
CA GLU A 126 8.21 3.79 -14.76
C GLU A 126 8.73 2.42 -14.32
N ASP A 127 8.21 1.90 -13.21
CA ASP A 127 8.49 0.54 -12.75
C ASP A 127 8.06 -0.51 -13.78
N PHE A 128 6.90 -0.31 -14.43
CA PHE A 128 6.46 -1.18 -15.51
C PHE A 128 7.47 -1.21 -16.67
N ALA A 129 8.03 -0.06 -17.05
CA ALA A 129 9.01 0.02 -18.11
C ALA A 129 10.33 -0.66 -17.72
N ALA A 130 10.78 -0.48 -16.47
CA ALA A 130 11.94 -1.17 -15.91
C ALA A 130 11.72 -2.70 -15.89
N TYR A 131 10.57 -3.15 -15.41
CA TYR A 131 10.18 -4.56 -15.40
C TYR A 131 10.20 -5.17 -16.80
N CYS A 132 9.64 -4.48 -17.80
CA CYS A 132 9.67 -4.95 -19.18
C CYS A 132 11.09 -5.05 -19.74
N SER A 133 11.94 -4.05 -19.43
CA SER A 133 13.34 -4.05 -19.86
C SER A 133 14.12 -5.22 -19.25
N GLU A 134 13.98 -5.45 -17.95
CA GLU A 134 14.62 -6.55 -17.21
C GLU A 134 14.20 -7.93 -17.75
N HIS A 135 12.91 -8.10 -18.06
CA HIS A 135 12.34 -9.39 -18.46
C HIS A 135 12.29 -9.59 -19.99
N GLY A 136 12.79 -8.64 -20.78
CA GLY A 136 12.74 -8.69 -22.24
C GLY A 136 11.31 -8.75 -22.81
N LEU A 137 10.36 -8.08 -22.15
CA LEU A 137 8.95 -8.04 -22.53
C LEU A 137 8.65 -6.82 -23.40
N ASP A 138 7.67 -6.95 -24.30
CA ASP A 138 7.14 -5.82 -25.06
C ASP A 138 6.25 -4.96 -24.16
N PRO A 139 6.61 -3.68 -23.88
CA PRO A 139 5.81 -2.83 -23.03
C PRO A 139 4.48 -2.40 -23.67
N ASP A 140 4.33 -2.52 -25.01
CA ASP A 140 3.06 -2.29 -25.72
C ASP A 140 2.16 -3.54 -25.80
N SER A 141 2.35 -4.51 -24.90
CA SER A 141 1.51 -5.71 -24.81
C SER A 141 0.61 -5.70 -23.58
N ALA A 142 -0.68 -5.96 -23.80
CA ALA A 142 -1.63 -6.18 -22.71
C ALA A 142 -1.23 -7.35 -21.80
N LEU A 143 -0.54 -8.37 -22.35
CA LEU A 143 -0.04 -9.49 -21.56
C LEU A 143 1.10 -9.07 -20.63
N SER A 144 2.01 -8.19 -21.09
CA SER A 144 3.09 -7.66 -20.26
C SER A 144 2.55 -6.83 -19.11
N ARG A 145 1.56 -5.97 -19.37
CA ARG A 145 0.85 -5.23 -18.32
C ARG A 145 0.21 -6.15 -17.31
N ALA A 146 -0.51 -7.18 -17.76
CA ALA A 146 -1.15 -8.15 -16.86
C ALA A 146 -0.14 -8.93 -16.01
N ARG A 147 1.04 -9.28 -16.56
CA ARG A 147 2.13 -9.93 -15.81
C ARG A 147 2.69 -9.00 -14.75
N TYR A 148 3.04 -7.76 -15.11
CA TYR A 148 3.51 -6.78 -14.15
C TYR A 148 2.48 -6.54 -13.04
N THR A 149 1.19 -6.34 -13.38
CA THR A 149 0.10 -6.20 -12.39
C THR A 149 0.00 -7.38 -11.42
N ALA A 150 0.30 -8.60 -11.87
CA ALA A 150 0.29 -9.77 -11.00
C ALA A 150 1.45 -9.79 -9.99
N GLU A 151 2.56 -9.09 -10.26
CA GLU A 151 3.73 -9.00 -9.38
C GLU A 151 3.61 -7.88 -8.33
N ILE A 152 2.78 -6.86 -8.59
CA ILE A 152 2.65 -5.68 -7.70
C ILE A 152 2.26 -6.07 -6.27
N PRO A 153 1.33 -7.00 -5.99
CA PRO A 153 1.00 -7.34 -4.60
C PRO A 153 2.18 -7.88 -3.77
N THR A 154 3.23 -8.37 -4.43
CA THR A 154 4.45 -8.83 -3.76
C THR A 154 5.50 -7.72 -3.63
N ARG A 155 5.57 -6.80 -4.60
CA ARG A 155 6.67 -5.81 -4.69
C ARG A 155 6.27 -4.34 -4.60
N GLY A 156 5.00 -4.01 -4.66
CA GLY A 156 4.49 -2.63 -4.66
C GLY A 156 3.29 -2.44 -3.73
N ALA A 157 2.62 -1.31 -3.89
CA ALA A 157 1.47 -0.94 -3.07
C ALA A 157 0.21 -1.68 -3.53
N ALA A 158 -0.43 -2.40 -2.61
CA ALA A 158 -1.64 -3.15 -2.89
C ALA A 158 -2.55 -3.25 -1.66
N VAL A 159 -3.85 -3.13 -1.88
CA VAL A 159 -4.88 -3.16 -0.84
C VAL A 159 -6.04 -4.08 -1.24
N PRO A 160 -6.68 -4.77 -0.28
CA PRO A 160 -7.85 -5.59 -0.57
C PRO A 160 -9.04 -4.71 -0.99
N TYR A 161 -9.78 -5.15 -2.02
CA TYR A 161 -11.02 -4.50 -2.43
C TYR A 161 -12.21 -5.01 -1.61
N GLY A 162 -12.79 -4.15 -0.81
CA GLY A 162 -13.97 -4.44 0.02
C GLY A 162 -15.31 -4.00 -0.59
N GLY A 163 -15.31 -3.38 -1.78
CA GLY A 163 -16.52 -2.83 -2.43
C GLY A 163 -16.70 -1.32 -2.29
N GLN A 164 -15.75 -0.63 -1.64
CA GLN A 164 -15.69 0.83 -1.56
C GLN A 164 -15.60 1.49 -2.95
N PRO A 165 -16.06 2.73 -3.13
CA PRO A 165 -15.83 3.50 -4.36
C PRO A 165 -14.33 3.81 -4.55
N LEU A 166 -13.92 4.06 -5.80
CA LEU A 166 -12.51 4.20 -6.14
C LEU A 166 -11.90 5.49 -5.55
N ASP A 167 -12.70 6.56 -5.42
CA ASP A 167 -12.31 7.82 -4.77
C ASP A 167 -11.93 7.68 -3.29
N ALA A 168 -12.54 6.74 -2.58
CA ALA A 168 -12.19 6.40 -1.19
C ALA A 168 -11.00 5.44 -1.12
N LEU A 169 -10.75 4.65 -2.19
CA LEU A 169 -9.69 3.65 -2.24
C LEU A 169 -8.34 4.23 -2.69
N LEU A 170 -8.35 5.15 -3.66
CA LEU A 170 -7.13 5.74 -4.19
C LEU A 170 -6.27 6.40 -3.11
N PRO A 171 -6.81 7.22 -2.18
CA PRO A 171 -6.01 7.78 -1.09
C PRO A 171 -5.34 6.71 -0.23
N GLN A 172 -6.02 5.59 0.07
CA GLN A 172 -5.45 4.50 0.86
C GLN A 172 -4.31 3.80 0.11
N LEU A 173 -4.48 3.63 -1.20
CA LEU A 173 -3.48 2.99 -2.05
C LEU A 173 -2.22 3.88 -2.22
N ILE A 174 -2.43 5.19 -2.36
CA ILE A 174 -1.35 6.19 -2.40
C ILE A 174 -0.62 6.23 -1.05
N ASP A 175 -1.35 6.28 0.07
CA ASP A 175 -0.76 6.24 1.42
C ASP A 175 0.10 4.98 1.60
N THR A 176 -0.43 3.82 1.20
CA THR A 176 0.32 2.54 1.22
C THR A 176 1.61 2.62 0.39
N ALA A 177 1.58 3.28 -0.78
CA ALA A 177 2.75 3.44 -1.62
C ALA A 177 3.79 4.38 -1.00
N VAL A 178 3.35 5.52 -0.47
CA VAL A 178 4.22 6.51 0.19
C VAL A 178 4.89 5.89 1.42
N ARG A 179 4.13 5.19 2.27
CA ARG A 179 4.66 4.48 3.44
C ARG A 179 5.72 3.46 3.06
N ARG A 180 5.46 2.66 2.02
CA ARG A 180 6.41 1.67 1.51
C ARG A 180 7.69 2.33 0.99
N ALA A 181 7.58 3.35 0.15
CA ALA A 181 8.73 4.08 -0.38
C ALA A 181 9.56 4.71 0.76
N THR A 182 8.88 5.30 1.74
CA THR A 182 9.52 5.87 2.95
C THR A 182 10.31 4.79 3.72
N TRP A 183 9.71 3.62 3.93
CA TRP A 183 10.37 2.51 4.60
C TRP A 183 11.58 1.97 3.81
N GLU A 184 11.45 1.82 2.49
CA GLU A 184 12.52 1.34 1.62
C GLU A 184 13.71 2.32 1.61
N TYR A 185 13.45 3.62 1.48
CA TYR A 185 14.49 4.64 1.53
C TYR A 185 15.16 4.73 2.91
N ALA A 186 14.38 4.71 4.01
CA ALA A 186 14.93 4.70 5.36
C ALA A 186 15.81 3.45 5.62
N SER A 187 15.40 2.28 5.10
CA SER A 187 16.17 1.05 5.19
C SER A 187 17.50 1.14 4.42
N LEU A 188 17.48 1.74 3.23
CA LEU A 188 18.70 1.98 2.44
C LEU A 188 19.66 2.93 3.16
N LEU A 189 19.15 4.01 3.75
CA LEU A 189 19.95 4.94 4.55
C LEU A 189 20.64 4.23 5.71
N LEU A 190 19.90 3.41 6.47
CA LEU A 190 20.47 2.66 7.60
C LEU A 190 21.55 1.68 7.15
N ALA A 191 21.36 1.01 6.01
CA ALA A 191 22.34 0.08 5.46
C ALA A 191 23.63 0.77 4.96
N ASP A 192 23.56 2.03 4.53
CA ASP A 192 24.70 2.78 3.98
C ASP A 192 25.58 3.46 5.04
N ILE A 193 25.06 3.70 6.25
CA ILE A 193 25.80 4.41 7.32
C ILE A 193 27.05 3.64 7.80
N GLY A 194 27.00 2.31 7.78
CA GLY A 194 28.12 1.44 8.11
C GLY A 194 28.45 1.33 9.60
N GLN A 195 29.71 1.02 9.90
CA GLN A 195 30.18 0.73 11.26
C GLN A 195 30.80 1.95 11.93
N CYS A 196 30.64 2.02 13.25
CA CYS A 196 31.26 3.04 14.06
C CYS A 196 32.79 2.87 14.11
N ALA A 197 33.53 3.97 13.90
CA ALA A 197 34.98 3.97 13.88
C ALA A 197 35.62 3.65 15.26
N ASP A 198 34.93 3.96 16.36
CA ASP A 198 35.48 3.82 17.71
C ASP A 198 35.23 2.43 18.32
N CYS A 199 34.04 1.85 18.11
CA CYS A 199 33.64 0.58 18.72
C CYS A 199 33.39 -0.56 17.72
N GLY A 200 33.32 -0.27 16.42
CA GLY A 200 33.09 -1.27 15.37
C GLY A 200 31.65 -1.78 15.25
N GLN A 201 30.71 -1.26 16.06
CA GLN A 201 29.30 -1.64 16.01
C GLN A 201 28.63 -1.10 14.73
N ASP A 202 27.70 -1.88 14.16
CA ASP A 202 26.85 -1.42 13.07
C ASP A 202 25.92 -0.30 13.59
N ILE A 203 26.05 0.89 13.00
CA ILE A 203 25.31 2.08 13.48
C ILE A 203 23.82 1.92 13.17
N GLY A 204 23.47 1.30 12.04
CA GLY A 204 22.09 1.08 11.64
C GLY A 204 21.37 0.13 12.61
N GLU A 205 22.01 -0.99 12.95
CA GLU A 205 21.50 -1.96 13.93
C GLU A 205 21.36 -1.32 15.32
N ALA A 206 22.38 -0.58 15.78
CA ALA A 206 22.34 0.14 17.05
C ALA A 206 21.18 1.15 17.13
N ALA A 207 20.97 1.89 16.04
CA ALA A 207 19.90 2.88 15.96
C ALA A 207 18.52 2.23 15.92
N PHE A 208 18.37 1.07 15.26
CA PHE A 208 17.12 0.32 15.22
C PHE A 208 16.72 -0.21 16.61
N ASP A 209 17.68 -0.79 17.33
CA ASP A 209 17.49 -1.23 18.70
C ASP A 209 17.08 -0.05 19.59
N ARG A 210 17.81 1.07 19.51
CA ARG A 210 17.50 2.26 20.30
C ARG A 210 16.11 2.83 19.97
N ALA A 211 15.76 2.93 18.69
CA ALA A 211 14.45 3.41 18.26
C ALA A 211 13.31 2.51 18.79
N SER A 212 13.51 1.20 18.80
CA SER A 212 12.55 0.24 19.36
C SER A 212 12.32 0.46 20.86
N HIS A 213 13.41 0.62 21.63
CA HIS A 213 13.31 0.90 23.07
C HIS A 213 12.63 2.24 23.35
N LEU A 214 12.97 3.29 22.59
CA LEU A 214 12.33 4.61 22.72
C LEU A 214 10.83 4.55 22.43
N LEU A 215 10.41 3.81 21.39
CA LEU A 215 8.99 3.64 21.08
C LEU A 215 8.25 2.92 22.21
N LEU A 216 8.80 1.83 22.74
CA LEU A 216 8.19 1.09 23.85
C LEU A 216 8.09 1.94 25.11
N GLY A 217 9.15 2.67 25.47
CA GLY A 217 9.13 3.60 26.60
C GLY A 217 8.10 4.73 26.41
N LEU A 218 7.99 5.26 25.20
CA LEU A 218 7.01 6.29 24.88
C LEU A 218 5.57 5.79 25.04
N LEU A 219 5.27 4.61 24.52
CA LEU A 219 3.93 4.00 24.64
C LEU A 219 3.59 3.62 26.09
N ALA A 220 4.57 3.16 26.87
CA ALA A 220 4.38 2.86 28.29
C ALA A 220 4.01 4.11 29.10
N GLU A 221 4.70 5.23 28.86
CA GLU A 221 4.48 6.49 29.55
C GLU A 221 3.25 7.27 29.03
N ALA A 222 2.81 7.03 27.80
CA ALA A 222 1.60 7.64 27.22
C ALA A 222 0.32 7.32 28.01
N GLY A 223 0.30 6.17 28.68
CA GLY A 223 -0.83 5.68 29.47
C GLY A 223 -2.00 5.23 28.60
N PRO A 224 -3.22 5.11 29.15
CA PRO A 224 -4.34 4.54 28.41
C PRO A 224 -4.91 5.48 27.33
N GLY A 225 -5.43 4.88 26.26
CA GLY A 225 -6.13 5.58 25.18
C GLY A 225 -5.65 5.18 23.78
N GLY A 226 -6.31 5.71 22.76
CA GLY A 226 -5.81 5.61 21.39
C GLY A 226 -4.62 6.57 21.23
N HIS A 227 -3.56 6.10 20.61
CA HIS A 227 -2.33 6.84 20.36
C HIS A 227 -2.11 6.97 18.87
N HIS A 228 -1.82 8.21 18.44
CA HIS A 228 -1.43 8.53 17.09
C HIS A 228 -0.08 9.24 17.14
N LEU A 229 0.96 8.53 16.69
CA LEU A 229 2.32 9.03 16.67
C LEU A 229 2.70 9.46 15.26
N VAL A 230 3.40 10.58 15.15
CA VAL A 230 3.99 11.04 13.88
C VAL A 230 5.47 11.31 14.12
N CYS A 231 6.32 10.63 13.36
CA CYS A 231 7.76 10.87 13.31
C CYS A 231 8.07 11.59 11.99
N SER A 232 8.77 12.72 12.05
CA SER A 232 9.22 13.45 10.87
C SER A 232 10.72 13.73 10.93
N VAL A 233 11.40 13.41 9.84
CA VAL A 233 12.86 13.44 9.75
C VAL A 233 13.27 14.15 8.46
N SER A 234 14.14 15.15 8.56
CA SER A 234 14.74 15.75 7.37
C SER A 234 15.90 14.85 6.91
N ALA A 235 15.72 14.04 5.86
CA ALA A 235 16.75 13.16 5.30
C ALA A 235 17.50 13.83 4.12
N PRO A 236 18.56 13.23 3.53
CA PRO A 236 19.37 13.82 2.46
C PRO A 236 18.60 14.32 1.26
N GLU A 237 17.71 13.49 0.73
CA GLU A 237 17.03 13.77 -0.55
C GLU A 237 15.56 14.16 -0.33
N GLU A 238 14.95 13.71 0.76
CA GLU A 238 13.53 13.92 1.04
C GLU A 238 13.22 14.01 2.54
N GLN A 239 11.99 14.39 2.88
CA GLN A 239 11.47 14.38 4.23
C GLN A 239 10.78 13.04 4.49
N LEU A 240 11.23 12.31 5.50
CA LEU A 240 10.61 11.05 5.90
C LEU A 240 9.55 11.33 6.95
N ILE A 241 8.37 10.73 6.75
CA ILE A 241 7.25 10.83 7.69
C ILE A 241 6.70 9.43 7.90
N ALA A 242 6.64 8.98 9.15
CA ALA A 242 5.98 7.74 9.52
C ALA A 242 4.88 8.01 10.55
N VAL A 243 3.77 7.28 10.41
CA VAL A 243 2.62 7.33 11.30
C VAL A 243 2.41 5.96 11.93
N LEU A 244 2.20 5.95 13.25
CA LEU A 244 1.88 4.76 14.01
C LEU A 244 0.62 4.98 14.83
N HIS A 245 -0.32 4.05 14.71
CA HIS A 245 -1.46 3.93 15.60
C HIS A 245 -1.21 2.82 16.62
N ALA A 246 -1.50 3.12 17.89
CA ALA A 246 -1.38 2.16 18.97
C ALA A 246 -2.52 2.36 19.98
N ASP A 247 -2.97 1.29 20.62
CA ASP A 247 -3.94 1.39 21.71
C ASP A 247 -3.26 1.03 23.04
N GLY A 248 -3.18 2.00 23.94
CA GLY A 248 -2.75 1.78 25.32
C GLY A 248 -3.85 1.08 26.11
N THR A 249 -3.57 -0.12 26.62
CA THR A 249 -4.51 -0.84 27.50
C THR A 249 -4.54 -0.20 28.88
N GLU A 250 -5.72 -0.07 29.49
CA GLU A 250 -5.76 0.21 30.92
C GLU A 250 -5.10 -0.97 31.65
N PRO A 251 -4.20 -0.73 32.64
CA PRO A 251 -3.82 -1.79 33.55
C PRO A 251 -5.12 -2.25 34.20
N THR A 252 -5.58 -3.45 33.88
CA THR A 252 -6.87 -3.92 34.36
C THR A 252 -6.82 -3.94 35.88
N GLY A 253 -7.40 -2.91 36.50
CA GLY A 253 -7.66 -2.83 37.93
C GLY A 253 -8.75 -3.83 38.25
N ARG A 254 -8.40 -5.11 38.28
CA ARG A 254 -9.27 -6.17 38.77
C ARG A 254 -8.88 -6.43 40.20
N GLU A 255 -9.60 -5.81 41.14
CA GLU A 255 -9.89 -6.45 42.41
C GLU A 255 -10.67 -7.75 42.11
N SER A 256 -9.95 -8.76 41.64
CA SER A 256 -10.50 -10.09 41.38
C SER A 256 -10.46 -10.84 42.71
N THR A 257 -11.51 -10.67 43.50
CA THR A 257 -11.82 -11.59 44.60
C THR A 257 -12.33 -12.90 43.99
N GLY A 258 -11.41 -13.78 43.62
CA GLY A 258 -11.70 -15.12 43.16
C GLY A 258 -10.42 -15.88 42.76
N PRO A 259 -10.20 -17.10 43.26
CA PRO A 259 -9.00 -17.87 42.92
C PRO A 259 -9.24 -18.60 41.60
N GLU A 260 -8.53 -18.22 40.54
CA GLU A 260 -8.42 -19.02 39.30
C GLU A 260 -6.93 -19.13 38.92
N PRO A 261 -6.55 -20.23 38.26
CA PRO A 261 -5.19 -20.75 38.26
C PRO A 261 -4.28 -20.00 37.28
N ALA A 262 -3.01 -19.94 37.67
CA ALA A 262 -1.92 -19.40 36.88
C ALA A 262 -1.70 -20.23 35.61
N ASP A 263 -1.81 -19.60 34.45
CA ASP A 263 -1.12 -20.05 33.23
C ASP A 263 -0.82 -18.88 32.27
N VAL A 264 0.49 -18.76 31.98
CA VAL A 264 1.17 -18.14 30.81
C VAL A 264 1.02 -16.62 30.54
N GLY A 265 1.84 -15.82 31.22
CA GLY A 265 2.85 -14.94 30.58
C GLY A 265 2.46 -13.96 29.46
N ALA A 266 1.37 -13.20 29.60
CA ALA A 266 1.17 -11.98 28.82
C ALA A 266 1.36 -10.77 29.74
N ASP A 267 2.26 -9.86 29.36
CA ASP A 267 2.54 -8.63 30.10
C ASP A 267 1.29 -7.73 30.12
N PRO A 268 0.67 -7.45 31.28
CA PRO A 268 -0.56 -6.68 31.38
C PRO A 268 -0.25 -5.18 31.21
N GLY A 269 -0.03 -4.77 29.97
CA GLY A 269 0.26 -3.38 29.59
C GLY A 269 0.74 -3.21 28.15
N ALA A 270 0.92 -4.30 27.39
CA ALA A 270 1.35 -4.21 26.00
C ALA A 270 0.30 -3.50 25.14
N ALA A 271 0.69 -2.37 24.55
CA ALA A 271 -0.12 -1.69 23.54
C ALA A 271 -0.39 -2.65 22.37
N VAL A 272 -1.60 -2.63 21.83
CA VAL A 272 -1.89 -3.38 20.61
C VAL A 272 -1.25 -2.62 19.45
N LEU A 273 -0.28 -3.25 18.80
CA LEU A 273 0.53 -2.67 17.75
C LEU A 273 0.31 -3.40 16.43
N ASP A 274 0.12 -2.63 15.35
CA ASP A 274 0.20 -3.16 14.00
C ASP A 274 1.68 -3.32 13.61
N LEU A 275 2.11 -4.55 13.36
CA LEU A 275 3.52 -4.89 13.10
C LEU A 275 4.13 -4.13 11.90
N PRO A 276 3.48 -4.06 10.72
CA PRO A 276 3.97 -3.25 9.59
C PRO A 276 4.11 -1.76 9.93
N GLU A 277 3.10 -1.12 10.54
CA GLU A 277 3.19 0.30 10.94
C GLU A 277 4.32 0.51 11.96
N THR A 278 4.46 -0.42 12.90
CA THR A 278 5.51 -0.37 13.93
C THR A 278 6.89 -0.48 13.30
N ALA A 279 7.09 -1.43 12.38
CA ALA A 279 8.36 -1.62 11.69
C ALA A 279 8.73 -0.39 10.85
N GLU A 280 7.77 0.18 10.12
CA GLU A 280 7.94 1.44 9.37
C GLU A 280 8.37 2.57 10.30
N PHE A 281 7.61 2.80 11.38
CA PHE A 281 7.85 3.88 12.32
C PHE A 281 9.22 3.76 13.00
N VAL A 282 9.57 2.56 13.47
CA VAL A 282 10.88 2.28 14.08
C VAL A 282 12.00 2.51 13.08
N THR A 283 11.83 2.10 11.81
CA THR A 283 12.84 2.30 10.76
C THR A 283 13.09 3.79 10.51
N VAL A 284 12.05 4.61 10.40
CA VAL A 284 12.17 6.06 10.22
C VAL A 284 12.78 6.74 11.45
N LEU A 285 12.36 6.35 12.66
CA LEU A 285 12.96 6.86 13.90
C LEU A 285 14.44 6.47 14.01
N ALA A 286 14.80 5.23 13.66
CA ALA A 286 16.18 4.77 13.63
C ALA A 286 17.03 5.59 12.64
N ALA A 287 16.51 5.84 11.43
CA ALA A 287 17.18 6.69 10.45
C ALA A 287 17.42 8.11 11.01
N ALA A 288 16.46 8.66 11.77
CA ALA A 288 16.62 9.95 12.44
C ALA A 288 17.78 9.96 13.44
N LEU A 289 17.84 8.93 14.29
CA LEU A 289 18.86 8.78 15.32
C LEU A 289 20.25 8.58 14.70
N ALA A 290 20.33 7.73 13.67
CA ALA A 290 21.58 7.37 13.00
C ALA A 290 22.16 8.53 12.18
N LEU A 291 21.31 9.27 11.46
CA LEU A 291 21.75 10.42 10.66
C LEU A 291 22.07 11.66 11.50
N GLY A 292 21.59 11.72 12.75
CA GLY A 292 21.77 12.87 13.64
C GLY A 292 21.15 14.17 13.11
N ARG A 293 20.17 14.06 12.21
CA ARG A 293 19.55 15.20 11.53
C ARG A 293 18.34 15.74 12.30
N PRO A 294 17.97 17.02 12.08
CA PRO A 294 16.78 17.58 12.70
C PRO A 294 15.54 16.75 12.37
N GLY A 295 14.83 16.35 13.43
CA GLY A 295 13.57 15.65 13.34
C GLY A 295 12.67 15.97 14.53
N GLY A 296 11.40 15.65 14.39
CA GLY A 296 10.39 15.82 15.43
C GLY A 296 9.54 14.57 15.57
N LEU A 297 9.11 14.30 16.79
CA LEU A 297 8.14 13.26 17.09
C LEU A 297 6.98 13.89 17.84
N VAL A 298 5.76 13.52 17.47
CA VAL A 298 4.54 13.94 18.16
C VAL A 298 3.73 12.72 18.56
N LEU A 299 3.13 12.78 19.75
CA LEU A 299 2.14 11.84 20.24
C LEU A 299 0.84 12.59 20.51
N ARG A 300 -0.24 12.15 19.85
CA ARG A 300 -1.62 12.50 20.23
C ARG A 300 -2.23 11.32 20.96
N THR A 301 -2.77 11.57 22.15
CA THR A 301 -3.53 10.57 22.91
C THR A 301 -4.99 11.00 22.99
N SER A 302 -5.88 10.13 22.50
CA SER A 302 -7.32 10.33 22.50
C SER A 302 -7.99 9.37 23.48
N VAL A 303 -8.81 9.92 24.37
CA VAL A 303 -9.62 9.15 25.32
C VAL A 303 -11.07 9.63 25.22
N PRO A 304 -12.05 8.72 24.99
CA PRO A 304 -13.45 9.13 24.85
C PRO A 304 -13.94 10.00 26.01
N GLY A 305 -14.53 11.15 25.68
CA GLY A 305 -15.08 12.09 26.65
C GLY A 305 -14.05 12.97 27.37
N ARG A 306 -12.77 12.93 26.97
CA ARG A 306 -11.73 13.84 27.44
C ARG A 306 -11.15 14.64 26.27
N PRO A 307 -10.57 15.83 26.54
CA PRO A 307 -9.74 16.52 25.56
C PRO A 307 -8.58 15.63 25.12
N ASP A 308 -8.22 15.73 23.84
CA ASP A 308 -7.04 15.05 23.31
C ASP A 308 -5.78 15.70 23.87
N ARG A 309 -4.76 14.90 24.19
CA ARG A 309 -3.49 15.40 24.70
C ARG A 309 -2.42 15.30 23.64
N LEU A 310 -1.69 16.37 23.42
CA LEU A 310 -0.64 16.43 22.40
C LEU A 310 0.71 16.72 23.05
N HIS A 311 1.66 15.80 22.85
CA HIS A 311 3.03 15.86 23.36
C HIS A 311 4.02 15.87 22.19
N GLY A 312 5.13 16.59 22.32
CA GLY A 312 6.14 16.68 21.26
C GLY A 312 7.56 16.54 21.78
N TRP A 313 8.44 16.03 20.91
CA TRP A 313 9.86 15.87 21.15
C TRP A 313 10.65 16.31 19.92
N ARG A 314 11.83 16.88 20.17
CA ARG A 314 12.86 17.05 19.15
C ARG A 314 13.73 15.79 19.14
N ILE A 315 14.00 15.26 17.96
CA ILE A 315 14.88 14.10 17.79
C ILE A 315 16.33 14.59 17.77
N HIS A 316 17.18 13.92 18.54
CA HIS A 316 18.61 14.12 18.60
C HIS A 316 19.31 12.76 18.46
N PRO A 317 20.57 12.68 18.02
CA PRO A 317 21.28 11.40 17.94
C PRO A 317 21.31 10.57 19.24
N ARG A 318 21.12 11.23 20.39
CA ARG A 318 21.08 10.60 21.72
C ARG A 318 19.67 10.28 22.23
N GLY A 319 18.63 10.49 21.41
CA GLY A 319 17.25 10.19 21.78
C GLY A 319 16.30 11.37 21.64
N LEU A 320 15.20 11.32 22.40
CA LEU A 320 14.09 12.24 22.30
C LEU A 320 14.17 13.31 23.38
N HIS A 321 14.30 14.57 22.97
CA HIS A 321 14.30 15.71 23.88
C HIS A 321 12.90 16.32 23.96
N PRO A 322 12.27 16.35 25.15
CA PRO A 322 10.94 16.91 25.32
C PRO A 322 10.86 18.36 24.86
N LEU A 323 9.85 18.67 24.05
CA LEU A 323 9.46 20.05 23.81
C LEU A 323 8.67 20.58 25.00
N THR A 324 8.79 21.87 25.26
CA THR A 324 7.93 22.57 26.22
C THR A 324 6.50 22.71 25.68
N GLU A 325 5.53 22.93 26.56
CA GLU A 325 4.14 23.20 26.15
C GLU A 325 4.03 24.35 25.14
N ALA A 326 4.83 25.41 25.33
CA ALA A 326 4.87 26.55 24.41
C ALA A 326 5.44 26.19 23.04
N GLU A 327 6.48 25.35 22.98
CA GLU A 327 7.03 24.86 21.72
C GLU A 327 6.05 23.94 20.98
N VAL A 328 5.36 23.05 21.71
CA VAL A 328 4.34 22.17 21.15
C VAL A 328 3.17 22.98 20.60
N PHE A 329 2.67 23.96 21.37
CA PHE A 329 1.62 24.87 20.94
C PHE A 329 2.05 25.66 19.69
N SER A 330 3.25 26.24 19.70
CA SER A 330 3.76 27.03 18.58
C SER A 330 3.90 26.19 17.31
N ALA A 331 4.38 24.95 17.43
CA ALA A 331 4.53 24.05 16.28
C ALA A 331 3.18 23.70 15.64
N TYR A 332 2.14 23.45 16.45
CA TYR A 332 0.81 23.08 15.96
C TYR A 332 -0.06 24.24 15.52
N CYS A 333 0.21 25.44 16.03
CA CYS A 333 -0.51 26.66 15.67
C CYS A 333 0.25 27.47 14.60
N THR A 334 1.11 26.82 13.81
CA THR A 334 1.85 27.43 12.70
C THR A 334 1.72 26.56 11.47
N ASP A 335 1.35 27.15 10.34
CA ASP A 335 1.28 26.47 9.05
C ASP A 335 2.68 26.04 8.61
N ALA A 336 2.85 24.75 8.33
CA ALA A 336 4.15 24.20 7.97
C ALA A 336 4.68 24.69 6.61
N ALA A 337 3.79 25.12 5.69
CA ALA A 337 4.16 25.60 4.36
C ALA A 337 4.37 27.12 4.33
N THR A 338 3.55 27.90 5.05
CA THR A 338 3.57 29.36 5.00
C THR A 338 4.21 30.02 6.22
N GLY A 339 4.29 29.31 7.35
CA GLY A 339 4.70 29.86 8.63
C GLY A 339 3.65 30.77 9.28
N GLU A 340 2.44 30.85 8.73
CA GLU A 340 1.37 31.70 9.25
C GLU A 340 0.70 31.07 10.48
N PRO A 341 0.23 31.87 11.44
CA PRO A 341 -0.50 31.33 12.60
C PRO A 341 -1.80 30.62 12.20
N ILE A 342 -1.99 29.41 12.71
CA ILE A 342 -3.21 28.64 12.62
C ILE A 342 -3.93 28.68 13.97
N SER A 343 -5.26 28.78 13.95
CA SER A 343 -6.07 28.70 15.18
C SER A 343 -5.90 27.33 15.87
N PRO A 344 -5.76 27.29 17.20
CA PRO A 344 -5.65 26.02 17.92
C PRO A 344 -6.92 25.17 17.74
N GLU A 345 -6.74 23.85 17.70
CA GLU A 345 -7.83 22.89 17.56
C GLU A 345 -8.68 22.85 18.84
N PRO A 346 -10.00 23.06 18.75
CA PRO A 346 -10.88 22.96 19.92
C PRO A 346 -10.85 21.55 20.53
N GLY A 347 -10.72 21.47 21.85
CA GLY A 347 -10.71 20.18 22.56
C GLY A 347 -9.36 19.48 22.58
N VAL A 348 -8.27 20.16 22.19
CA VAL A 348 -6.89 19.67 22.33
C VAL A 348 -6.16 20.40 23.46
N GLU A 349 -5.48 19.62 24.29
CA GLU A 349 -4.56 20.07 25.33
C GLU A 349 -3.12 19.88 24.85
N TYR A 350 -2.43 20.97 24.59
CA TYR A 350 -0.99 20.96 24.31
C TYR A 350 -0.23 20.75 25.63
N ARG A 351 0.71 19.81 25.64
CA ARG A 351 1.47 19.40 26.82
C ARG A 351 2.94 19.27 26.47
N ALA A 352 3.80 19.56 27.44
CA ALA A 352 5.22 19.28 27.29
C ALA A 352 5.43 17.77 27.05
N GLY A 353 6.45 17.42 26.28
CA GLY A 353 6.91 16.02 26.22
C GLY A 353 7.29 15.53 27.62
N PHE A 354 7.16 14.23 27.85
CA PHE A 354 7.68 13.59 29.06
C PHE A 354 9.07 13.02 28.77
N THR A 355 9.89 12.88 29.81
CA THR A 355 11.20 12.23 29.70
C THR A 355 10.99 10.73 29.51
N ILE A 356 11.60 10.18 28.48
CA ILE A 356 11.59 8.73 28.25
C ILE A 356 12.85 8.18 28.95
N PRO A 357 12.72 7.19 29.84
CA PRO A 357 13.87 6.55 30.45
C PRO A 357 14.79 6.00 29.37
N ASP A 358 16.05 6.45 29.35
CA ASP A 358 17.07 5.86 28.50
C ASP A 358 17.69 4.69 29.26
N ASP A 359 16.98 3.56 29.28
CA ASP A 359 17.50 2.31 29.83
C ASP A 359 18.44 1.60 28.84
N TYR A 360 18.74 2.23 27.69
CA TYR A 360 19.71 1.69 26.75
C TYR A 360 21.10 1.87 27.36
N PRO A 361 21.87 0.78 27.59
CA PRO A 361 23.22 0.91 28.10
C PRO A 361 23.98 1.82 27.14
N ASP A 362 24.60 2.87 27.70
CA ASP A 362 25.42 3.86 26.98
C ASP A 362 26.27 3.11 25.94
N ALA A 363 25.79 3.08 24.69
CA ALA A 363 26.60 2.69 23.56
C ALA A 363 27.51 3.88 23.36
N HIS A 364 28.66 3.84 24.06
CA HIS A 364 29.67 4.88 24.19
C HIS A 364 29.76 5.83 22.97
N HIS A 365 28.96 6.91 22.95
CA HIS A 365 28.98 7.98 21.94
C HIS A 365 28.62 9.36 22.52
#